data_AF-A0A2E0QUS2-F1
#
_entry.id   AF-A0A2E0QUS2-F1
#
_cell.length_a   1.000
_cell.length_b   1.000
_cell.length_c   1.000
_cell.angle_alpha   90.00
_cell.angle_beta   90.00
_cell.angle_gamma   90.00
#
_symmetry.space_group_name_H-M   'P 1'
#
loop_
_entity.id
_entity.type
_entity.pdbx_description
1 polymer ?
#
loop_
_entity_poly.entity_id
_entity_poly.type
_entity_poly.pdbx_seq_one_letter_code
_entity_poly.pdbx_strand_id
1 'polypeptide(L)'
;MPMQRRNFVRTALATAAAAPFVSTRAAAPKKKILLRSSWQTVNIGDIAHTPGMLTLLEKHCPDYEITLWPSRVDNGVDEILMKRFPKLKIMEKTGEAKAEAFESCDFLLHGSGPG
;
A
#
# COMPACT_ATOMS: atom_id res chain seq x y z
N MET A 1 -43.94 29.50 31.00
CA MET A 1 -43.55 28.36 31.86
C MET A 1 -42.02 28.39 32.00
N PRO A 2 -41.44 28.67 33.18
CA PRO A 2 -39.99 28.70 33.33
C PRO A 2 -39.45 27.27 33.21
N MET A 3 -38.57 27.06 32.23
CA MET A 3 -37.96 25.77 31.97
C MET A 3 -37.06 25.37 33.15
N GLN A 4 -37.41 24.30 33.88
CA GLN A 4 -36.67 23.89 35.06
C GLN A 4 -35.26 23.39 34.68
N ARG A 5 -34.23 24.12 35.13
CA ARG A 5 -32.80 23.80 34.90
C ARG A 5 -32.44 22.35 35.20
N ARG A 6 -33.06 21.72 36.21
CA ARG A 6 -32.86 20.29 36.55
C ARG A 6 -33.31 19.34 35.43
N ASN A 7 -34.40 19.66 34.75
CA ASN A 7 -34.88 18.84 33.63
C ASN A 7 -33.97 19.00 32.42
N PHE A 8 -33.48 20.21 32.16
CA PHE A 8 -32.49 20.44 31.10
C PHE A 8 -31.22 19.63 31.30
N VAL A 9 -30.65 19.63 32.52
CA VAL A 9 -29.45 18.83 32.82
C VAL A 9 -29.71 17.33 32.69
N ARG A 10 -30.87 16.84 33.14
CA ARG A 10 -31.24 15.42 33.01
C ARG A 10 -31.41 14.99 31.55
N THR A 11 -32.07 15.81 30.73
CA THR A 11 -32.27 15.50 29.31
C THR A 11 -30.96 15.56 28.52
N ALA A 12 -30.07 16.52 28.83
CA ALA A 12 -28.76 16.63 28.19
C ALA A 12 -27.81 15.46 28.51
N LEU A 13 -27.86 14.92 29.73
CA LEU A 13 -27.11 13.72 30.09
C LEU A 13 -27.68 12.45 29.43
N ALA A 14 -29.00 12.36 29.29
CA ALA A 14 -29.65 11.22 28.64
C ALA A 14 -29.34 11.13 27.14
N THR A 15 -29.21 12.27 26.44
CA THR A 15 -28.82 12.29 25.02
C THR A 15 -27.33 12.04 24.78
N ALA A 16 -26.44 12.44 25.70
CA ALA A 16 -25.01 12.14 25.59
C ALA A 16 -24.70 10.65 25.78
N ALA A 17 -25.46 9.94 26.61
CA ALA A 17 -25.29 8.50 26.84
C ALA A 17 -25.86 7.62 25.72
N ALA A 18 -26.72 8.16 24.86
CA ALA A 18 -27.33 7.46 23.72
C ALA A 18 -26.59 7.71 22.40
N ALA A 19 -25.53 8.51 22.40
CA ALA A 19 -24.69 8.69 21.21
C ALA A 19 -24.01 7.34 20.89
N PRO A 20 -24.21 6.78 19.69
CA PRO A 20 -23.47 5.59 19.31
C PRO A 20 -21.99 5.94 19.33
N PHE A 21 -21.21 5.22 20.14
CA PHE A 21 -19.76 5.23 20.03
C PHE A 21 -19.42 4.62 18.67
N VAL A 22 -19.30 5.47 17.65
CA VAL A 22 -18.70 5.08 16.38
C VAL A 22 -17.22 4.87 16.68
N SER A 23 -16.86 3.62 16.95
CA SER A 23 -15.45 3.22 17.02
C SER A 23 -14.87 3.43 15.63
N THR A 24 -14.16 4.54 15.44
CA THR A 24 -13.25 4.70 14.32
C THR A 24 -12.10 3.73 14.57
N ARG A 25 -12.25 2.49 14.13
CA ARG A 25 -11.12 1.56 14.08
C ARG A 25 -10.10 2.22 13.15
N ALA A 26 -9.04 2.76 13.74
CA ALA A 26 -7.89 3.25 12.98
C ALA A 26 -7.51 2.12 12.02
N ALA A 27 -7.45 2.43 10.72
CA ALA A 27 -7.05 1.46 9.72
C ALA A 27 -5.70 0.90 10.16
N ALA A 28 -5.59 -0.43 10.24
CA ALA A 28 -4.32 -1.05 10.56
C ALA A 28 -3.27 -0.53 9.55
N PRO A 29 -2.03 -0.25 9.98
CA PRO A 29 -1.01 0.24 9.08
C PRO A 29 -0.84 -0.74 7.92
N LYS A 30 -0.85 -0.21 6.69
CA LYS A 30 -0.68 -1.03 5.49
C LYS A 30 0.68 -1.70 5.54
N LYS A 31 0.69 -3.02 5.38
CA LYS A 31 1.92 -3.80 5.29
C LYS A 31 2.65 -3.46 3.99
N LYS A 32 3.97 -3.33 4.05
CA LYS A 32 4.81 -2.89 2.95
C LYS A 32 5.68 -4.04 2.44
N ILE A 33 5.65 -4.27 1.13
CA ILE A 33 6.47 -5.29 0.47
C ILE A 33 7.47 -4.60 -0.44
N LEU A 34 8.74 -4.93 -0.25
CA LEU A 34 9.79 -4.65 -1.22
C LEU A 34 9.84 -5.81 -2.21
N LEU A 35 9.51 -5.57 -3.47
CA LEU A 35 9.56 -6.57 -4.54
C LEU A 35 10.83 -6.39 -5.36
N ARG A 36 11.81 -7.28 -5.22
CA ARG A 36 12.95 -7.37 -6.15
C ARG A 36 12.52 -8.19 -7.36
N SER A 37 12.38 -7.54 -8.51
CA SER A 37 12.08 -8.19 -9.80
C SER A 37 12.81 -7.52 -10.96
N SER A 38 12.73 -8.10 -12.17
CA SER A 38 13.44 -7.61 -13.37
C SER A 38 12.52 -7.51 -14.60
N TRP A 39 13.04 -6.90 -15.67
CA TRP A 39 12.40 -6.81 -16.98
C TRP A 39 13.45 -6.86 -18.09
N GLN A 40 13.39 -7.91 -18.93
CA GLN A 40 14.28 -8.07 -20.08
C GLN A 40 13.48 -7.98 -21.38
N THR A 41 13.51 -6.83 -22.06
CA THR A 41 12.66 -6.54 -23.23
C THR A 41 12.81 -7.55 -24.39
N VAL A 42 13.94 -8.26 -24.46
CA VAL A 42 14.19 -9.29 -25.48
C VAL A 42 13.69 -10.70 -25.10
N ASN A 43 13.22 -10.91 -23.87
CA ASN A 43 12.73 -12.20 -23.38
C ASN A 43 11.30 -12.07 -22.82
N ILE A 44 10.33 -12.61 -23.55
CA ILE A 44 8.89 -12.55 -23.19
C ILE A 44 8.60 -13.32 -21.89
N GLY A 45 9.32 -14.41 -21.64
CA GLY A 45 9.20 -15.14 -20.38
C GLY A 45 9.57 -14.26 -19.19
N ASP A 46 10.73 -13.61 -19.26
CA ASP A 46 11.22 -12.69 -18.22
C ASP A 46 10.32 -11.48 -18.02
N ILE A 47 9.76 -10.93 -19.11
CA ILE A 47 8.78 -9.85 -19.06
C ILE A 47 7.58 -10.23 -18.20
N ALA A 48 7.09 -11.48 -18.27
CA ALA A 48 5.87 -11.90 -17.59
C ALA A 48 6.03 -11.96 -16.05
N HIS A 49 7.24 -12.10 -15.52
CA HIS A 49 7.47 -12.29 -14.08
C HIS A 49 6.99 -11.10 -13.24
N THR A 50 7.39 -9.87 -13.60
CA THR A 50 7.01 -8.66 -12.86
C THR A 50 5.51 -8.36 -12.88
N PRO A 51 4.84 -8.23 -14.04
CA PRO A 51 3.40 -7.98 -14.09
C PRO A 51 2.59 -9.16 -13.56
N GLY A 52 3.05 -10.40 -13.73
CA GLY A 52 2.42 -11.58 -13.15
C GLY A 52 2.43 -11.55 -11.62
N MET A 53 3.58 -11.26 -11.02
CA MET A 53 3.70 -11.13 -9.56
C MET A 53 2.87 -9.96 -9.02
N LEU A 54 2.93 -8.79 -9.68
CA LEU A 54 2.12 -7.63 -9.29
C LEU A 54 0.62 -7.93 -9.36
N THR A 55 0.18 -8.70 -10.36
CA THR A 55 -1.23 -9.13 -10.47
C THR A 55 -1.63 -10.06 -9.32
N LEU A 56 -0.77 -10.99 -8.93
CA LEU A 56 -1.02 -11.86 -7.77
C LEU A 56 -1.10 -11.07 -6.47
N LEU A 57 -0.19 -10.11 -6.27
CA LEU A 57 -0.19 -9.24 -5.09
C LEU A 57 -1.43 -8.32 -5.06
N GLU A 58 -1.84 -7.75 -6.18
CA GLU A 58 -3.08 -6.96 -6.28
C GLU A 58 -4.32 -7.80 -5.92
N LYS A 59 -4.35 -9.07 -6.34
CA LYS A 59 -5.47 -9.99 -6.08
C LYS A 59 -5.51 -10.51 -4.65
N HIS A 60 -4.36 -10.89 -4.09
CA HIS A 60 -4.28 -11.61 -2.82
C HIS A 60 -3.84 -10.75 -1.63
N CYS A 61 -3.22 -9.60 -1.90
CA CYS A 61 -2.73 -8.64 -0.92
C CYS A 61 -3.13 -7.19 -1.27
N PRO A 62 -4.42 -6.90 -1.54
CA PRO A 62 -4.86 -5.61 -2.10
C PRO A 62 -4.61 -4.38 -1.20
N ASP A 63 -4.46 -4.62 0.11
CA ASP A 63 -4.22 -3.59 1.13
C ASP A 63 -2.74 -3.31 1.38
N TYR A 64 -1.84 -4.07 0.75
CA TYR A 64 -0.40 -3.94 0.94
C TYR A 64 0.15 -2.84 0.02
N GLU A 65 1.14 -2.10 0.50
CA GLU A 65 1.91 -1.20 -0.35
C GLU A 65 3.07 -1.95 -0.98
N ILE A 66 3.20 -1.86 -2.30
CA ILE A 66 4.23 -2.55 -3.05
C ILE A 66 5.22 -1.53 -3.59
N THR A 67 6.49 -1.71 -3.21
CA THR A 67 7.63 -0.97 -3.78
C THR A 67 8.42 -1.93 -4.66
N LEU A 68 8.43 -1.70 -5.97
CA LEU A 68 9.27 -2.42 -6.92
C LEU A 68 10.70 -1.90 -6.81
N TRP A 69 11.64 -2.80 -6.54
CA TRP A 69 13.06 -2.62 -6.76
C TRP A 69 13.44 -3.32 -8.07
N PRO A 70 13.48 -2.59 -9.20
CA PRO A 70 13.79 -3.18 -10.48
C PRO A 70 15.29 -3.34 -10.69
N SER A 71 15.72 -4.43 -11.32
CA SER A 71 17.05 -4.51 -11.93
C SER A 71 17.15 -3.61 -13.16
N ARG A 72 16.11 -3.60 -14.00
CA ARG A 72 16.01 -2.77 -15.20
C ARG A 72 14.54 -2.46 -15.51
N VAL A 73 14.22 -1.20 -15.80
CA VAL A 73 12.88 -0.71 -16.20
C VAL A 73 13.02 0.46 -17.16
N ASP A 74 13.92 0.33 -18.12
CA ASP A 74 14.25 1.40 -19.07
C ASP A 74 13.31 1.35 -20.30
N ASN A 75 13.37 2.36 -21.17
CA ASN A 75 12.56 2.45 -22.41
C ASN A 75 11.03 2.46 -22.19
N GLY A 76 10.55 3.17 -21.16
CA GLY A 76 9.10 3.35 -20.90
C GLY A 76 8.41 2.15 -20.23
N VAL A 77 9.17 1.17 -19.76
CA VAL A 77 8.62 0.03 -19.00
C VAL A 77 8.01 0.48 -17.69
N ASP A 78 8.64 1.43 -17.01
CA ASP A 78 8.12 2.10 -15.82
C ASP A 78 6.74 2.72 -16.08
N GLU A 79 6.57 3.46 -17.19
CA GLU A 79 5.30 4.06 -17.58
C GLU A 79 4.21 3.00 -17.81
N ILE A 80 4.56 1.90 -18.49
CA ILE A 80 3.64 0.78 -18.74
C ILE A 80 3.21 0.13 -17.42
N LEU A 81 4.17 -0.14 -16.53
CA LEU A 81 3.91 -0.73 -15.21
C LEU A 81 3.04 0.19 -14.36
N MET A 82 3.38 1.46 -14.27
CA MET A 82 2.62 2.45 -13.49
C MET A 82 1.22 2.68 -14.05
N LYS A 83 1.04 2.61 -15.38
CA LYS A 83 -0.28 2.69 -16.02
C LYS A 83 -1.15 1.48 -15.67
N ARG A 84 -0.58 0.27 -15.64
CA ARG A 84 -1.34 -0.95 -15.27
C ARG A 84 -1.55 -1.08 -13.76
N PHE A 85 -0.58 -0.65 -12.96
CA PHE A 85 -0.56 -0.80 -11.51
C PHE A 85 -0.42 0.58 -10.86
N PRO A 86 -1.50 1.40 -10.81
CA PRO A 86 -1.43 2.80 -10.37
C PRO A 86 -1.05 2.98 -8.88
N LYS A 87 -1.11 1.92 -8.08
CA LYS A 87 -0.68 1.92 -6.66
C LYS A 87 0.80 1.55 -6.49
N LEU A 88 1.47 1.12 -7.55
CA LEU A 88 2.86 0.69 -7.51
C LEU A 88 3.76 1.87 -7.18
N LYS A 89 4.78 1.65 -6.35
CA LYS A 89 5.92 2.56 -6.20
C LYS A 89 7.13 1.92 -6.87
N ILE A 90 7.88 2.66 -7.67
CA ILE A 90 9.15 2.19 -8.22
C ILE A 90 10.26 2.88 -7.43
N MET A 91 11.14 2.10 -6.81
CA MET A 91 12.26 2.59 -6.01
C MET A 91 13.27 3.29 -6.90
N GLU A 92 13.77 4.44 -6.45
CA GLU A 92 14.88 5.12 -7.11
C GLU A 92 16.15 4.27 -7.08
N LYS A 93 17.02 4.45 -8.09
CA LYS A 93 18.29 3.72 -8.21
C LYS A 93 19.41 4.39 -7.38
N THR A 94 19.13 4.72 -6.12
CA THR A 94 20.08 5.36 -5.17
C THR A 94 20.36 4.46 -3.97
N GLY A 95 21.49 4.67 -3.30
CA GLY A 95 21.87 3.91 -2.12
C GLY A 95 20.97 4.21 -0.93
N GLU A 96 20.55 5.47 -0.80
CA GLU A 96 19.67 6.00 0.23
C GLU A 96 18.27 5.41 0.11
N ALA A 97 17.67 5.43 -1.09
CA ALA A 97 16.35 4.85 -1.32
C ALA A 97 16.35 3.34 -1.05
N LYS A 98 17.45 2.65 -1.38
CA LYS A 98 17.62 1.25 -1.04
C LYS A 98 17.68 1.04 0.48
N ALA A 99 18.49 1.81 1.20
CA ALA A 99 18.58 1.71 2.65
C ALA A 99 17.21 1.96 3.31
N GLU A 100 16.50 3.01 2.90
CA GLU A 100 15.15 3.33 3.38
C GLU A 100 14.15 2.20 3.06
N ALA A 101 14.19 1.61 1.86
CA ALA A 101 13.29 0.53 1.50
C ALA A 101 13.52 -0.72 2.36
N PHE A 102 14.79 -1.04 2.67
CA PHE A 102 15.14 -2.15 3.55
C PHE A 102 14.73 -1.92 5.01
N GLU A 103 14.78 -0.67 5.49
CA GLU A 103 14.36 -0.31 6.85
C GLU A 103 12.83 -0.24 6.98
N SER A 104 12.14 0.29 5.97
CA SER A 104 10.72 0.64 6.04
C SER A 104 9.77 -0.47 5.57
N CYS A 105 10.22 -1.44 4.78
CA CYS A 105 9.38 -2.53 4.30
C CYS A 105 9.32 -3.70 5.31
N ASP A 106 8.14 -4.29 5.47
CA ASP A 106 7.93 -5.42 6.39
C ASP A 106 8.42 -6.77 5.81
N PHE A 107 8.48 -6.88 4.47
CA PHE A 107 8.80 -8.14 3.79
C PHE A 107 9.51 -7.89 2.46
N LEU A 108 10.61 -8.61 2.22
CA LEU A 108 11.31 -8.64 0.93
C LEU A 108 10.87 -9.88 0.14
N LEU A 109 10.20 -9.65 -0.99
CA LEU A 109 9.89 -10.68 -1.96
C LEU A 109 10.87 -10.60 -3.12
N HIS A 110 11.67 -11.65 -3.31
CA HIS A 110 12.61 -11.73 -4.42
C HIS A 110 12.14 -12.75 -5.45
N GLY A 111 11.79 -12.27 -6.65
CA GLY A 111 11.58 -13.13 -7.81
C GLY A 111 12.90 -13.48 -8.48
N SER A 112 13.02 -14.71 -9.01
CA SER A 112 14.11 -15.14 -9.88
C SER A 112 14.03 -14.43 -11.24
N GLY A 113 14.31 -13.13 -11.27
CA GLY A 113 14.43 -12.37 -12.52
C GLY A 113 15.88 -12.35 -12.97
N PRO A 114 16.18 -12.56 -14.27
CA PRO A 114 17.53 -12.44 -14.79
C PRO A 114 18.11 -11.05 -14.51
N GLY A 115 19.43 -11.04 -14.33
CA GLY A 115 20.23 -9.85 -13.99
C GLY A 115 20.09 -8.75 -15.04
#